data_AF-A0A919CNR2-F1
#
_entry.id   AF-A0A919CNR2-F1
#
_cell.length_a   1.000
_cell.length_b   1.000
_cell.length_c   1.000
_cell.angle_alpha   90.00
_cell.angle_beta   90.00
_cell.angle_gamma   90.00
#
_symmetry.space_group_name_H-M   'P 1'
#
loop_
_entity.id
_entity.type
_entity.pdbx_description
1 polymer ?
#
loop_
_entity_poly.entity_id
_entity_poly.type
_entity_poly.pdbx_seq_one_letter_code
_entity_poly.pdbx_strand_id
1 'polypeptide(L)'
;MTDASAFASQEDVLATAGSWLAEGRKVAIATVVKTWGSSPRPVGSRLVVDGEGAMVGSVSGGCIEGAVIKEAFDVMAGGAPRLLDFGVSDEQAWDVGLACGGKVEVWVERLEA
;
A
#
# COMPACT_ATOMS: atom_id res chain seq x y z
N MET A 1 23.62 -12.77 4.29
CA MET A 1 23.06 -11.83 5.27
C MET A 1 22.55 -10.64 4.48
N THR A 2 21.32 -10.72 4.00
CA THR A 2 20.69 -9.62 3.27
C THR A 2 20.13 -8.67 4.31
N ASP A 3 20.56 -7.42 4.21
CA ASP A 3 20.27 -6.35 5.14
C ASP A 3 18.75 -6.16 5.33
N ALA A 4 18.29 -6.26 6.59
CA ALA A 4 16.91 -6.04 6.97
C ALA A 4 16.50 -4.55 6.90
N SER A 5 17.40 -3.66 6.49
CA SER A 5 17.20 -2.20 6.48
C SER A 5 16.59 -1.60 5.20
N ALA A 6 16.31 -2.39 4.15
CA ALA A 6 15.77 -1.83 2.90
C ALA A 6 14.27 -1.49 2.96
N PHE A 7 13.57 -1.82 4.05
CA PHE A 7 12.14 -1.53 4.23
C PHE A 7 11.85 -1.09 5.67
N ALA A 8 11.09 -0.01 5.82
CA ALA A 8 10.57 0.43 7.11
C ALA A 8 9.71 -0.68 7.74
N SER A 9 9.90 -0.94 9.04
CA SER A 9 9.05 -1.87 9.77
C SER A 9 7.62 -1.32 9.89
N GLN A 10 6.64 -2.18 10.19
CA GLN A 10 5.26 -1.72 10.39
C GLN A 10 5.13 -0.69 11.52
N GLU A 11 5.99 -0.82 12.54
CA GLU A 11 6.09 0.14 13.64
C GLU A 11 6.61 1.50 13.14
N ASP A 12 7.63 1.50 12.28
CA ASP A 12 8.17 2.72 11.67
C ASP A 12 7.13 3.44 10.79
N VAL A 13 6.28 2.69 10.06
CA VAL A 13 5.22 3.26 9.23
C VAL A 13 4.19 4.01 10.08
N LEU A 14 3.69 3.39 11.15
CA LEU A 14 2.69 4.01 12.01
C LEU A 14 3.27 5.17 12.83
N ALA A 15 4.51 5.05 13.30
CA ALA A 15 5.21 6.14 13.98
C ALA A 15 5.37 7.36 13.06
N THR A 16 5.75 7.14 11.78
CA THR A 16 5.83 8.19 10.77
C THR A 16 4.48 8.85 10.53
N ALA A 17 3.42 8.04 10.36
CA ALA A 17 2.07 8.55 10.17
C ALA A 17 1.63 9.45 11.34
N GLY A 18 1.88 9.01 12.58
CA GLY A 18 1.60 9.81 13.77
C GLY A 18 2.39 11.12 13.84
N SER A 19 3.67 11.10 13.49
CA SER A 19 4.49 12.33 13.42
C SER A 19 3.93 13.32 12.40
N TRP A 20 3.61 12.86 11.19
CA TRP A 20 3.05 13.71 10.15
C TRP A 20 1.69 14.30 10.52
N LEU A 21 0.83 13.52 11.19
CA LEU A 21 -0.43 14.04 11.72
C LEU A 21 -0.20 15.10 12.80
N ALA A 22 0.75 14.89 13.72
CA ALA A 22 1.10 15.86 14.76
C ALA A 22 1.67 17.16 14.18
N GLU A 23 2.29 17.10 13.01
CA GLU A 23 2.77 18.26 12.24
C GLU A 23 1.65 18.96 11.44
N GLY A 24 0.41 18.46 11.50
CA GLY A 24 -0.72 19.02 10.77
C GLY A 24 -0.74 18.69 9.27
N ARG A 25 0.05 17.69 8.83
CA ARG A 25 0.05 17.25 7.44
C ARG A 25 -1.24 16.49 7.12
N LYS A 26 -1.67 16.56 5.87
CA LYS A 26 -2.64 15.58 5.35
C LYS A 26 -1.92 14.25 5.18
N VAL A 27 -2.52 13.18 5.68
CA VAL A 27 -1.95 11.83 5.64
C VAL A 27 -3.01 10.83 5.20
N ALA A 28 -2.62 9.92 4.32
CA ALA A 28 -3.38 8.73 3.99
C ALA A 28 -2.57 7.48 4.26
N ILE A 29 -3.25 6.41 4.64
CA ILE A 29 -2.67 5.09 4.84
C ILE A 29 -3.33 4.09 3.89
N ALA A 30 -2.50 3.26 3.29
CA ALA A 30 -2.90 2.12 2.50
C ALA A 30 -2.48 0.84 3.21
N THR A 31 -3.41 -0.08 3.43
CA THR A 31 -3.19 -1.33 4.16
C THR A 31 -3.60 -2.52 3.30
N VAL A 32 -2.73 -3.51 3.16
CA VAL A 32 -3.09 -4.80 2.59
C VAL A 32 -4.06 -5.51 3.54
N VAL A 33 -5.32 -5.67 3.13
CA VAL A 33 -6.37 -6.28 3.96
C VAL A 33 -6.65 -7.73 3.60
N LYS A 34 -6.29 -8.15 2.37
CA LYS A 34 -6.46 -9.53 1.92
C LYS A 34 -5.43 -9.90 0.88
N THR A 35 -5.02 -11.16 0.87
CA THR A 35 -4.13 -11.72 -0.14
C THR A 35 -4.62 -13.11 -0.56
N TRP A 36 -4.30 -13.49 -1.81
CA TRP A 36 -4.45 -14.85 -2.32
C TRP A 36 -3.21 -15.21 -3.14
N GLY A 37 -2.91 -16.51 -3.21
CA GLY A 37 -1.73 -17.00 -3.92
C GLY A 37 -0.43 -16.39 -3.39
N SER A 38 0.57 -16.24 -4.26
CA SER A 38 1.87 -15.67 -3.89
C SER A 38 1.87 -14.14 -3.98
N SER A 39 1.05 -13.50 -3.14
CA SER A 39 1.04 -12.04 -2.99
C SER A 39 2.44 -11.52 -2.59
N PRO A 40 2.91 -10.40 -3.17
CA PRO A 40 4.26 -9.90 -2.92
C PRO A 40 4.46 -9.28 -1.52
N ARG A 41 3.38 -8.93 -0.83
CA ARG A 41 3.37 -8.47 0.57
C ARG A 41 2.27 -9.19 1.37
N PRO A 42 2.51 -9.48 2.67
CA PRO A 42 1.50 -10.10 3.53
C PRO A 42 0.40 -9.11 3.94
N VAL A 43 -0.74 -9.65 4.37
CA VAL A 43 -1.79 -8.89 5.07
C VAL A 43 -1.20 -8.09 6.23
N GLY A 44 -1.66 -6.85 6.37
CA GLY A 44 -1.15 -5.89 7.35
C GLY A 44 0.06 -5.10 6.88
N SER A 45 0.56 -5.32 5.65
CA SER A 45 1.57 -4.43 5.06
C SER A 45 0.96 -3.06 4.77
N ARG A 46 1.72 -2.00 5.06
CA ARG A 46 1.24 -0.62 5.00
C ARG A 46 2.15 0.27 4.18
N LEU A 47 1.54 1.26 3.53
CA LEU A 47 2.16 2.40 2.90
C LEU A 47 1.47 3.67 3.44
N VAL A 48 2.23 4.60 3.99
CA VAL A 48 1.72 5.93 4.37
C VAL A 48 2.21 6.96 3.34
N VAL A 49 1.33 7.90 2.99
CA VAL A 49 1.60 8.98 2.04
C VAL A 49 1.14 10.30 2.65
N ASP A 50 1.97 11.34 2.58
CA ASP A 50 1.57 12.70 2.98
C ASP A 50 1.07 13.54 1.79
N GLY A 51 0.51 14.71 2.07
CA GLY A 51 -0.01 15.64 1.07
C GLY A 51 1.03 16.20 0.10
N GLU A 52 2.33 16.05 0.38
CA GLU A 52 3.43 16.48 -0.50
C GLU A 52 4.00 15.32 -1.33
N GLY A 53 3.51 14.10 -1.11
CA GLY A 53 3.95 12.89 -1.80
C GLY A 53 5.12 12.17 -1.15
N ALA A 54 5.51 12.57 0.07
CA ALA A 54 6.43 11.76 0.86
C ALA A 54 5.76 10.44 1.24
N MET A 55 6.52 9.34 1.20
CA MET A 55 5.97 8.01 1.42
C MET A 55 6.90 7.11 2.24
N VAL A 56 6.31 6.28 3.10
CA VAL A 56 7.02 5.27 3.91
C VAL A 56 6.25 3.96 3.92
N GLY A 57 6.97 2.84 3.78
CA GLY A 57 6.37 1.51 3.71
C GLY A 57 6.10 1.07 2.27
N SER A 58 5.34 -0.01 2.11
CA SER A 58 5.02 -0.60 0.80
C SER A 58 3.90 -1.64 0.94
N VAL A 59 3.06 -1.71 -0.09
CA VAL A 59 1.96 -2.70 -0.20
C VAL A 59 2.22 -3.76 -1.27
N SER A 60 3.22 -3.59 -2.15
CA SER A 60 3.62 -4.64 -3.10
C SER A 60 5.12 -4.73 -3.38
N GLY A 61 5.86 -3.64 -3.27
CA GLY A 61 7.28 -3.53 -3.62
C GLY A 61 7.52 -2.87 -4.98
N GLY A 62 6.50 -2.31 -5.62
CA GLY A 62 6.64 -1.39 -6.76
C GLY A 62 5.45 -1.35 -7.73
N CYS A 63 4.89 -2.51 -8.09
CA CYS A 63 4.02 -2.62 -9.27
C CYS A 63 2.69 -1.87 -9.16
N ILE A 64 2.12 -1.74 -7.96
CA ILE A 64 0.79 -1.14 -7.74
C ILE A 64 0.86 0.17 -6.95
N GLU A 65 2.04 0.55 -6.47
CA GLU A 65 2.25 1.73 -5.60
C GLU A 65 1.72 3.01 -6.25
N GLY A 66 1.93 3.21 -7.55
CA GLY A 66 1.42 4.40 -8.25
C GLY A 66 -0.11 4.52 -8.21
N ALA A 67 -0.82 3.40 -8.36
CA ALA A 67 -2.28 3.38 -8.28
C ALA A 67 -2.76 3.66 -6.84
N VAL A 68 -2.08 3.09 -5.86
CA VAL A 68 -2.37 3.29 -4.43
C VAL A 68 -2.12 4.75 -4.01
N ILE A 69 -1.00 5.35 -4.45
CA ILE A 69 -0.65 6.75 -4.18
C ILE A 69 -1.67 7.69 -4.80
N LYS A 70 -2.13 7.42 -6.03
CA LYS A 70 -3.20 8.21 -6.67
C LYS A 70 -4.45 8.24 -5.79
N GLU A 71 -4.93 7.08 -5.34
CA GLU A 71 -6.13 7.01 -4.51
C GLU A 71 -5.89 7.61 -3.11
N ALA A 72 -4.65 7.56 -2.59
CA ALA A 72 -4.27 8.25 -1.36
C ALA A 72 -4.46 9.78 -1.47
N PHE A 73 -4.07 10.39 -2.60
CA PHE A 73 -4.34 11.80 -2.86
C PHE A 73 -5.84 12.09 -2.97
N ASP A 74 -6.60 11.22 -3.65
CA ASP A 74 -8.04 11.39 -3.81
C ASP A 74 -8.79 11.37 -2.45
N VAL A 75 -8.44 10.45 -1.54
CA VAL A 75 -9.05 10.42 -0.18
C VAL A 75 -8.60 11.59 0.69
N MET A 76 -7.35 12.06 0.56
CA MET A 76 -6.88 13.28 1.23
C MET A 76 -7.56 14.56 0.74
N ALA A 77 -8.07 14.55 -0.51
CA ALA A 77 -8.83 15.65 -1.10
C ALA A 77 -10.33 15.65 -0.71
N GLY A 78 -10.78 14.69 0.12
CA GLY A 78 -12.17 14.57 0.56
C GLY A 78 -12.94 13.43 -0.09
N GLY A 79 -12.27 12.58 -0.89
CA GLY A 79 -12.83 11.32 -1.35
C GLY A 79 -13.13 10.35 -0.21
N ALA A 80 -14.13 9.48 -0.40
CA ALA A 80 -14.42 8.40 0.54
C ALA A 80 -13.30 7.34 0.51
N PRO A 81 -13.04 6.64 1.63
CA PRO A 81 -12.12 5.50 1.65
C PRO A 81 -12.42 4.46 0.56
N ARG A 82 -11.37 3.80 0.05
CA ARG A 82 -11.47 2.89 -1.10
C ARG A 82 -10.83 1.55 -0.81
N LEU A 83 -11.52 0.49 -1.23
CA LEU A 83 -10.93 -0.83 -1.38
C LEU A 83 -10.46 -0.98 -2.83
N LEU A 84 -9.16 -1.19 -3.01
CA LEU A 84 -8.54 -1.45 -4.31
C LEU A 84 -8.28 -2.94 -4.44
N ASP A 85 -8.58 -3.48 -5.62
CA ASP A 85 -8.39 -4.88 -5.95
C ASP A 85 -7.35 -5.01 -7.06
N PHE A 86 -6.24 -5.69 -6.76
CA PHE A 86 -5.17 -5.95 -7.71
C PHE A 86 -4.95 -7.45 -7.85
N GLY A 87 -5.06 -7.96 -9.07
CA GLY A 87 -4.72 -9.33 -9.42
C GLY A 87 -4.31 -9.41 -10.89
N VAL A 88 -3.53 -10.44 -11.22
CA VAL A 88 -3.33 -10.80 -12.63
C VAL A 88 -4.60 -11.49 -13.09
N SER A 89 -5.38 -10.84 -13.95
CA SER A 89 -6.52 -11.48 -14.62
C SER A 89 -5.98 -12.37 -15.73
N ASP A 90 -6.10 -13.69 -15.56
CA ASP A 90 -5.63 -14.67 -16.52
C ASP A 90 -6.60 -14.86 -17.69
N GLU A 91 -6.13 -14.61 -18.92
CA GLU A 91 -6.60 -15.36 -20.09
C GLU A 91 -5.45 -15.97 -20.92
N GLN A 92 -4.17 -15.74 -20.57
CA GLN A 92 -3.02 -16.27 -21.32
C GLN A 92 -1.80 -16.71 -20.47
N ALA A 93 -1.73 -16.48 -19.15
CA ALA A 93 -0.52 -16.77 -18.37
C ALA A 93 -0.52 -18.16 -17.69
N TRP A 94 -1.68 -18.83 -17.60
CA TRP A 94 -1.76 -20.18 -17.00
C TRP A 94 -1.15 -21.29 -17.87
N ASP A 95 -1.22 -21.18 -19.21
CA ASP A 95 -0.77 -22.23 -20.12
C ASP A 95 0.77 -22.35 -20.24
N VAL A 96 1.52 -21.38 -19.71
CA VAL A 96 3.00 -21.36 -19.78
C VAL A 96 3.69 -21.25 -18.40
N GLY A 97 2.93 -21.31 -17.31
CA GLY A 97 3.50 -21.43 -15.95
C GLY A 97 4.24 -20.18 -15.44
N LEU A 98 3.86 -18.98 -15.87
CA LEU A 98 4.55 -17.74 -15.52
C LEU A 98 3.59 -16.57 -15.23
N ALA A 99 3.09 -16.51 -14.01
CA ALA A 99 2.72 -15.29 -13.28
C ALA A 99 2.69 -15.66 -11.79
N CYS A 100 3.00 -14.73 -10.88
CA CYS A 100 3.04 -14.98 -9.44
C CYS A 100 1.69 -15.44 -8.83
N GLY A 101 0.63 -15.64 -9.62
CA GLY A 101 -0.66 -16.23 -9.21
C GLY A 101 -1.34 -15.50 -8.05
N GLY A 102 -0.90 -14.28 -7.78
CA GLY A 102 -1.16 -13.55 -6.56
C GLY A 102 -2.20 -12.46 -6.79
N LYS A 103 -3.04 -12.27 -5.77
CA LYS A 103 -4.03 -11.18 -5.70
C LYS A 103 -3.91 -10.49 -4.35
N VAL A 104 -4.16 -9.18 -4.33
CA VAL A 104 -4.13 -8.36 -3.12
C VAL A 104 -5.29 -7.36 -3.12
N GLU A 105 -5.94 -7.23 -1.96
CA GLU A 105 -6.87 -6.13 -1.69
C GLU A 105 -6.18 -5.11 -0.77
N VAL A 106 -6.24 -3.83 -1.14
CA VAL A 106 -5.63 -2.72 -0.40
C VAL A 106 -6.71 -1.72 0.00
N TRP A 107 -6.89 -1.52 1.30
CA TRP A 107 -7.74 -0.47 1.85
C TRP A 107 -6.97 0.84 1.93
N VAL A 108 -7.53 1.91 1.38
CA VAL A 108 -6.94 3.25 1.37
C VAL A 108 -7.89 4.21 2.09
N GLU A 109 -7.38 4.88 3.12
CA GLU A 109 -8.14 5.85 3.90
C GLU A 109 -7.30 7.06 4.30
N ARG A 110 -7.97 8.20 4.47
CA ARG A 110 -7.37 9.38 5.08
C ARG A 110 -7.30 9.18 6.60
N LEU A 111 -6.19 9.56 7.21
CA LEU A 111 -6.06 9.61 8.66
C LEU A 111 -6.58 10.94 9.21
N GLU A 112 -7.17 10.89 10.40
CA GLU A 112 -7.62 12.05 11.18
C GLU A 112 -6.76 12.17 12.43
N ALA A 113 -6.50 13.42 12.85
CA ALA A 113 -5.78 13.75 14.07
C ALA A 113 -6.74 13.85 15.27
#